data_AF-A0A4S8L049-F1
#
_entry.id   AF-A0A4S8L049-F1
#
_cell.length_a   1.000
_cell.length_b   1.000
_cell.length_c   1.000
_cell.angle_alpha   90.00
_cell.angle_beta   90.00
_cell.angle_gamma   90.00
#
_symmetry.space_group_name_H-M   'P 1'
#
loop_
_entity.id
_entity.type
_entity.pdbx_description
1 polymer ?
#
loop_
_entity_poly.entity_id
_entity_poly.type
_entity_poly.pdbx_seq_one_letter_code
_entity_poly.pdbx_strand_id
1 'polypeptide(L)'
;MKERIKGSTKPSYKLDLKLKFEQIPTWDGNTDTIVEWINDVNNFAAYSEEIQQQLGSVVPRRLRGSAKAWYYSLPPSYRSQVETNWVHVRTTIGEYYMNRKWTEDMKRKAQRAKYRESGYSRETPGEYYVRKTNLLSIVYDLDDSELISEVMEGAPPEWATILTTQSYTTAMQFQQAIRYHEHTLMELGN
;
A
#
# COMPACT_ATOMS: atom_id res chain seq x y z
N MET A 1 -26.74 48.70 5.87
CA MET A 1 -25.36 48.82 5.35
C MET A 1 -24.74 47.43 5.44
N LYS A 2 -24.48 46.76 4.31
CA LYS A 2 -24.03 45.36 4.27
C LYS A 2 -22.51 45.31 4.29
N GLU A 3 -21.90 44.85 5.37
CA GLU A 3 -20.46 44.58 5.40
C GLU A 3 -20.16 43.26 4.68
N ARG A 4 -19.36 43.36 3.62
CA ARG A 4 -18.79 42.24 2.89
C ARG A 4 -17.69 41.60 3.74
N ILE A 5 -17.92 40.37 4.19
CA ILE A 5 -16.86 39.50 4.73
C ILE A 5 -15.90 39.20 3.56
N LYS A 6 -14.71 39.83 3.58
CA LYS A 6 -13.60 39.43 2.71
C LYS A 6 -13.19 38.02 3.11
N GLY A 7 -13.28 37.08 2.16
CA GLY A 7 -12.75 35.73 2.31
C GLY A 7 -11.28 35.80 2.72
N SER A 8 -10.98 35.28 3.90
CA SER A 8 -9.63 35.03 4.36
C SER A 8 -8.98 34.00 3.43
N THR A 9 -8.12 34.43 2.51
CA THR A 9 -7.21 33.53 1.83
C THR A 9 -6.20 33.04 2.85
N LYS A 10 -6.41 31.81 3.33
CA LYS A 10 -5.48 31.09 4.19
C LYS A 10 -4.08 31.18 3.56
N PRO A 11 -3.05 31.65 4.27
CA PRO A 11 -1.69 31.64 3.74
C PRO A 11 -1.29 30.20 3.43
N SER A 12 -1.05 29.92 2.14
CA SER A 12 -0.43 28.67 1.70
C SER A 12 1.06 28.78 2.01
N TYR A 13 1.46 28.23 3.15
CA TYR A 13 2.87 28.08 3.48
C TYR A 13 3.47 27.05 2.50
N LYS A 14 4.20 27.52 1.50
CA LYS A 14 5.05 26.65 0.67
C LYS A 14 6.24 26.24 1.52
N LEU A 15 6.15 25.10 2.19
CA LEU A 15 7.33 24.45 2.74
C LEU A 15 8.21 24.06 1.54
N ASP A 16 9.42 24.60 1.44
CA ASP A 16 10.34 24.31 0.33
C ASP A 16 10.91 22.88 0.51
N LEU A 17 10.10 21.89 0.12
CA LEU A 17 10.43 20.48 0.18
C LEU A 17 11.46 20.17 -0.92
N LYS A 18 12.74 20.44 -0.63
CA LYS A 18 13.85 19.93 -1.44
C LYS A 18 14.01 18.44 -1.17
N LEU A 19 13.34 17.61 -1.95
CA LEU A 19 13.51 16.16 -1.91
C LEU A 19 14.95 15.80 -2.29
N LYS A 20 15.65 15.11 -1.38
CA LYS A 20 16.96 14.56 -1.70
C LYS A 20 16.80 13.29 -2.52
N PHE A 21 17.62 13.14 -3.55
CA PHE A 21 17.61 11.97 -4.43
C PHE A 21 17.69 10.65 -3.66
N GLU A 22 18.44 10.62 -2.56
CA GLU A 22 18.65 9.46 -1.71
C GLU A 22 17.41 9.05 -0.92
N GLN A 23 16.49 9.98 -0.66
CA GLN A 23 15.24 9.73 0.07
C GLN A 23 14.20 9.01 -0.81
N ILE A 24 14.36 9.05 -2.13
CA ILE A 24 13.42 8.39 -3.03
C ILE A 24 13.65 6.86 -2.96
N PRO A 25 12.61 6.06 -2.65
CA PRO A 25 12.72 4.61 -2.55
C PRO A 25 13.24 3.97 -3.84
N THR A 26 14.00 2.89 -3.70
CA THR A 26 14.48 2.09 -4.84
C THR A 26 13.67 0.81 -4.95
N TRP A 27 13.47 0.33 -6.18
CA TRP A 27 12.81 -0.94 -6.43
C TRP A 27 13.55 -1.74 -7.48
N ASP A 28 13.67 -3.05 -7.24
CA ASP A 28 14.53 -3.97 -8.00
C ASP A 28 13.78 -4.79 -9.06
N GLY A 29 12.45 -4.71 -9.08
CA GLY A 29 11.58 -5.50 -9.94
C GLY A 29 10.86 -6.64 -9.22
N ASN A 30 11.05 -6.80 -7.90
CA ASN A 30 10.29 -7.76 -7.12
C ASN A 30 8.82 -7.35 -7.02
N THR A 31 7.94 -8.10 -7.68
CA THR A 31 6.50 -7.81 -7.71
C THR A 31 5.79 -8.05 -6.38
N ASP A 32 6.42 -8.72 -5.41
CA ASP A 32 5.87 -8.85 -4.06
C ASP A 32 5.96 -7.54 -3.26
N THR A 33 6.91 -6.65 -3.60
CA THR A 33 7.15 -5.38 -2.90
C THR A 33 6.68 -4.15 -3.68
N ILE A 34 6.13 -4.35 -4.89
CA ILE A 34 5.79 -3.26 -5.81
C ILE A 34 4.72 -2.32 -5.25
N VAL A 35 3.74 -2.82 -4.51
CA VAL A 35 2.64 -1.99 -4.00
C VAL A 35 3.11 -1.12 -2.83
N GLU A 36 3.85 -1.70 -1.88
CA GLU A 36 4.48 -0.96 -0.79
C GLU A 36 5.38 0.14 -1.35
N TRP A 37 6.24 -0.20 -2.32
CA TRP A 37 7.11 0.77 -2.99
C TRP A 37 6.33 1.88 -3.71
N ILE A 38 5.25 1.56 -4.45
CA ILE A 38 4.39 2.55 -5.09
C ILE A 38 3.76 3.49 -4.05
N ASN A 39 3.30 2.95 -2.92
CA ASN A 39 2.69 3.73 -1.84
C ASN A 39 3.71 4.68 -1.20
N ASP A 40 4.94 4.23 -0.97
CA ASP A 40 6.01 5.10 -0.47
C ASP A 40 6.29 6.26 -1.43
N VAL A 41 6.35 6.00 -2.74
CA VAL A 41 6.51 7.08 -3.73
C VAL A 41 5.27 7.99 -3.79
N ASN A 42 4.06 7.42 -3.68
CA ASN A 42 2.82 8.19 -3.65
C ASN A 42 2.74 9.15 -2.44
N ASN A 43 3.30 8.77 -1.29
CA ASN A 43 3.37 9.64 -0.12
C ASN A 43 4.17 10.92 -0.41
N PHE A 44 5.24 10.82 -1.19
CA PHE A 44 5.95 12.00 -1.68
C PHE A 44 5.12 12.77 -2.72
N ALA A 45 4.53 12.07 -3.67
CA ALA A 45 3.71 12.65 -4.74
C ALA A 45 2.49 13.43 -4.22
N ALA A 46 1.98 13.09 -3.04
CA ALA A 46 0.83 13.76 -2.41
C ALA A 46 1.14 15.18 -1.91
N TYR A 47 2.42 15.56 -1.77
CA TYR A 47 2.79 16.87 -1.25
C TYR A 47 2.50 18.02 -2.21
N SER A 48 2.79 17.87 -3.51
CA SER A 48 2.49 18.90 -4.52
C SER A 48 2.62 18.36 -5.95
N GLU A 49 2.01 19.07 -6.92
CA GLU A 49 2.15 18.75 -8.35
C GLU A 49 3.60 18.88 -8.84
N GLU A 50 4.35 19.87 -8.33
CA GLU A 50 5.76 20.03 -8.66
C GLU A 50 6.60 18.83 -8.21
N ILE A 51 6.30 18.27 -7.03
CA ILE A 51 6.95 17.03 -6.57
C ILE A 51 6.60 15.86 -7.50
N GLN A 52 5.36 15.75 -7.96
CA GLN A 52 4.98 14.70 -8.92
C GLN A 52 5.79 14.79 -10.23
N GLN A 53 6.00 15.99 -10.74
CA GLN A 53 6.82 16.22 -11.94
C GLN A 53 8.28 15.83 -11.68
N GLN A 54 8.85 16.26 -10.56
CA GLN A 54 10.22 15.88 -10.17
C GLN A 54 10.39 14.37 -10.05
N LEU A 55 9.45 13.70 -9.39
CA LEU A 55 9.44 12.24 -9.24
C LEU A 55 9.38 11.52 -10.61
N GLY A 56 8.70 12.10 -11.61
CA GLY A 56 8.71 11.59 -12.98
C GLY A 56 10.13 11.41 -13.54
N SER A 57 11.01 12.38 -13.26
CA SER A 57 12.42 12.31 -13.65
C SER A 57 13.28 11.48 -12.68
N VAL A 58 12.99 11.49 -11.38
CA VAL A 58 13.88 10.89 -10.38
C VAL A 58 13.66 9.37 -10.26
N VAL A 59 12.41 8.91 -10.20
CA VAL A 59 12.08 7.52 -9.87
C VAL A 59 12.73 6.51 -10.83
N PRO A 60 12.72 6.72 -12.17
CA PRO A 60 13.38 5.79 -13.08
C PRO A 60 14.87 5.57 -12.82
N ARG A 61 15.56 6.60 -12.30
CA ARG A 61 16.99 6.55 -11.94
C ARG A 61 17.23 5.81 -10.61
N ARG A 62 16.18 5.57 -9.84
CA ARG A 62 16.18 4.82 -8.58
C ARG A 62 15.81 3.34 -8.75
N LEU A 63 15.40 2.94 -9.96
CA LEU A 63 15.19 1.53 -10.28
C LEU A 63 16.52 0.76 -10.23
N ARG A 64 16.44 -0.50 -9.79
CA ARG A 64 17.55 -1.44 -9.66
C ARG A 64 17.19 -2.76 -10.34
N GLY A 65 18.14 -3.70 -10.39
CA GLY A 65 17.87 -5.07 -10.81
C GLY A 65 17.16 -5.21 -12.16
N SER A 66 16.16 -6.09 -12.21
CA SER A 66 15.37 -6.35 -13.40
C SER A 66 14.48 -5.16 -13.77
N ALA A 67 13.98 -4.38 -12.80
CA ALA A 67 13.22 -3.17 -13.07
C ALA A 67 14.03 -2.14 -13.88
N LYS A 68 15.30 -1.93 -13.51
CA LYS A 68 16.20 -1.05 -14.26
C LYS A 68 16.44 -1.57 -15.67
N ALA A 69 16.80 -2.85 -15.79
CA ALA A 69 17.09 -3.48 -17.08
C ALA A 69 15.89 -3.37 -18.04
N TRP A 70 14.69 -3.67 -17.54
CA TRP A 70 13.44 -3.50 -18.28
C TRP A 70 13.22 -2.04 -18.69
N TYR A 71 13.28 -1.11 -17.74
CA TYR A 71 12.95 0.29 -18.03
C TYR A 71 13.86 0.87 -19.11
N TYR A 72 15.17 0.64 -19.02
CA TYR A 72 16.13 1.12 -20.02
C TYR A 72 16.12 0.34 -21.34
N SER A 73 15.38 -0.78 -21.43
CA SER A 73 15.09 -1.44 -22.71
C SER A 73 14.02 -0.70 -23.54
N LEU A 74 13.24 0.19 -22.90
CA LEU A 74 12.20 0.96 -23.57
C LEU A 74 12.80 2.05 -24.49
N PRO A 75 12.13 2.39 -25.62
CA PRO A 75 12.59 3.43 -26.53
C PRO A 75 12.87 4.77 -25.82
N PRO A 76 13.98 5.46 -26.12
CA PRO A 76 14.31 6.74 -25.49
C PRO A 76 13.21 7.80 -25.63
N SER A 77 12.56 7.87 -26.80
CA SER A 77 11.45 8.81 -27.05
C SER A 77 10.24 8.54 -26.14
N TYR A 78 9.91 7.27 -25.92
CA TYR A 78 8.84 6.87 -25.02
C TYR A 78 9.18 7.19 -23.57
N ARG A 79 10.42 6.89 -23.13
CA ARG A 79 10.89 7.26 -21.78
C ARG A 79 10.80 8.76 -21.54
N SER A 80 11.22 9.59 -22.50
CA SER A 80 11.10 11.05 -22.36
C SER A 80 9.65 11.53 -22.16
N GLN A 81 8.66 10.85 -22.74
CA GLN A 81 7.24 11.17 -22.52
C GLN A 81 6.78 10.74 -21.12
N VAL A 82 7.20 9.55 -20.70
CA VAL A 82 6.86 8.96 -19.39
C VAL A 82 7.51 9.72 -18.23
N GLU A 83 8.76 10.18 -18.37
CA GLU A 83 9.54 10.87 -17.34
C GLU A 83 9.03 12.28 -16.97
N THR A 84 7.92 12.73 -17.55
CA THR A 84 7.32 14.05 -17.32
C THR A 84 6.56 14.17 -15.99
N ASN A 85 6.03 13.05 -15.48
CA ASN A 85 5.20 13.03 -14.28
C ASN A 85 5.20 11.64 -13.65
N TRP A 86 5.22 11.58 -12.31
CA TRP A 86 5.12 10.31 -11.57
C TRP A 86 3.92 9.46 -11.98
N VAL A 87 2.75 10.07 -12.25
CA VAL A 87 1.56 9.35 -12.70
C VAL A 87 1.85 8.52 -13.96
N HIS A 88 2.54 9.09 -14.94
CA HIS A 88 2.91 8.38 -16.17
C HIS A 88 3.91 7.24 -15.90
N VAL A 89 4.93 7.49 -15.07
CA VAL A 89 5.89 6.45 -14.65
C VAL A 89 5.17 5.31 -13.95
N ARG A 90 4.31 5.62 -12.98
CA ARG A 90 3.53 4.65 -12.21
C ARG A 90 2.63 3.82 -13.12
N THR A 91 1.90 4.45 -14.03
CA THR A 91 1.06 3.76 -15.01
C THR A 91 1.89 2.81 -15.87
N THR A 92 3.02 3.28 -16.41
CA THR A 92 3.90 2.45 -17.26
C THR A 92 4.45 1.23 -16.52
N ILE A 93 4.84 1.41 -15.25
CA ILE A 93 5.30 0.31 -14.38
C ILE A 93 4.14 -0.66 -14.09
N GLY A 94 2.97 -0.13 -13.74
CA GLY A 94 1.77 -0.92 -13.45
C GLY A 94 1.32 -1.76 -14.64
N GLU A 95 1.28 -1.19 -15.85
CA GLU A 95 0.88 -1.90 -17.07
C GLU A 95 1.79 -3.10 -17.37
N TYR A 96 3.09 -2.99 -17.09
CA TYR A 96 4.03 -4.08 -17.33
C TYR A 96 4.02 -5.13 -16.20
N TYR A 97 4.18 -4.69 -14.94
CA TYR A 97 4.39 -5.59 -13.79
C TYR A 97 3.10 -6.03 -13.11
N MET A 98 2.08 -5.19 -13.08
CA MET A 98 0.78 -5.45 -12.45
C MET A 98 -0.27 -5.87 -13.49
N ASN A 99 0.15 -6.67 -14.46
CA ASN A 99 -0.73 -7.21 -15.47
C ASN A 99 -1.72 -8.24 -14.90
N ARG A 100 -2.66 -8.71 -15.73
CA ARG A 100 -3.72 -9.65 -15.33
C ARG A 100 -3.20 -10.87 -14.56
N LYS A 101 -2.08 -11.45 -14.97
CA LYS A 101 -1.50 -12.62 -14.29
C LYS A 101 -1.07 -12.25 -12.87
N TRP A 102 -0.41 -11.11 -12.69
CA TRP A 102 -0.01 -10.64 -11.37
C TRP A 102 -1.25 -10.39 -10.50
N THR A 103 -2.31 -9.77 -11.03
CA THR A 103 -3.56 -9.55 -10.29
C THR A 103 -4.19 -10.87 -9.83
N GLU A 104 -4.24 -11.89 -10.70
CA GLU A 104 -4.75 -13.22 -10.36
C GLU A 104 -3.88 -13.92 -9.31
N ASP A 105 -2.55 -13.79 -9.41
CA ASP A 105 -1.60 -14.32 -8.43
C ASP A 105 -1.77 -13.64 -7.05
N MET A 106 -1.91 -12.32 -7.02
CA MET A 106 -2.14 -11.55 -5.79
C MET A 106 -3.49 -11.84 -5.16
N LYS A 107 -4.57 -11.99 -5.94
CA LYS A 107 -5.88 -12.42 -5.42
C LYS A 107 -5.78 -13.77 -4.71
N ARG A 108 -5.11 -14.74 -5.34
CA ARG A 108 -4.87 -16.05 -4.72
C ARG A 108 -4.03 -15.95 -3.46
N LYS A 109 -2.99 -15.11 -3.46
CA LYS A 109 -2.14 -14.85 -2.28
C LYS A 109 -2.94 -14.24 -1.13
N ALA A 110 -3.73 -13.20 -1.42
CA ALA A 110 -4.56 -12.52 -0.43
C ALA A 110 -5.61 -13.47 0.18
N GLN A 111 -6.34 -14.22 -0.63
CA GLN A 111 -7.35 -15.18 -0.16
C GLN A 111 -6.74 -16.31 0.67
N ARG A 112 -5.62 -16.89 0.21
CA ARG A 112 -4.98 -18.02 0.89
C ARG A 112 -4.14 -17.65 2.10
N ALA A 113 -3.86 -16.37 2.30
CA ALA A 113 -3.07 -15.92 3.44
C ALA A 113 -3.77 -16.31 4.75
N LYS A 114 -3.04 -17.02 5.61
CA LYS A 114 -3.53 -17.53 6.90
C LYS A 114 -2.60 -17.10 8.03
N TYR A 115 -3.15 -17.03 9.23
CA TYR A 115 -2.38 -16.80 10.44
C TYR A 115 -1.29 -17.87 10.57
N ARG A 116 -0.04 -17.42 10.80
CA ARG A 116 1.14 -18.28 10.96
C ARG A 116 1.37 -19.30 9.85
N GLU A 117 1.03 -18.95 8.61
CA GLU A 117 1.37 -19.78 7.46
C GLU A 117 2.88 -19.93 7.25
N SER A 118 3.28 -20.78 6.30
CA SER A 118 4.69 -20.98 5.97
C SER A 118 5.39 -19.65 5.64
N GLY A 119 6.50 -19.37 6.31
CA GLY A 119 7.21 -18.08 6.23
C GLY A 119 6.80 -17.05 7.29
N TYR A 120 5.66 -17.25 7.95
CA TYR A 120 5.10 -16.37 8.98
C TYR A 120 4.84 -17.11 10.30
N SER A 121 5.49 -18.25 10.55
CA SER A 121 5.22 -19.13 11.71
C SER A 121 5.25 -18.48 13.11
N ARG A 122 5.92 -17.32 13.26
CA ARG A 122 6.03 -16.58 14.53
C ARG A 122 5.20 -15.30 14.56
N GLU A 123 4.39 -15.07 13.54
CA GLU A 123 3.57 -13.88 13.39
C GLU A 123 2.59 -13.75 14.56
N THR A 124 2.46 -12.53 15.09
CA THR A 124 1.45 -12.21 16.10
C THR A 124 0.09 -11.96 15.46
N PRO A 125 -1.02 -12.04 16.21
CA PRO A 125 -2.34 -11.69 15.71
C PRO A 125 -2.42 -10.30 15.05
N GLY A 126 -1.75 -9.30 15.65
CA GLY A 126 -1.68 -7.95 15.10
C GLY A 126 -0.90 -7.88 13.79
N GLU A 127 0.24 -8.57 13.71
CA GLU A 127 1.05 -8.65 12.49
C GLU A 127 0.28 -9.34 11.36
N TYR A 128 -0.44 -10.42 11.65
CA TYR A 128 -1.31 -11.11 10.70
C TYR A 128 -2.42 -10.21 10.16
N TYR A 129 -3.10 -9.46 11.04
CA TYR A 129 -4.11 -8.50 10.62
C TYR A 129 -3.51 -7.50 9.61
N VAL A 130 -2.37 -6.89 9.94
CA VAL A 130 -1.71 -5.91 9.06
C VAL A 130 -1.31 -6.55 7.72
N ARG A 131 -0.71 -7.74 7.74
CA ARG A 131 -0.30 -8.44 6.51
C ARG A 131 -1.50 -8.81 5.64
N LYS A 132 -2.55 -9.39 6.22
CA LYS A 132 -3.75 -9.85 5.50
C LYS A 132 -4.50 -8.66 4.89
N THR A 133 -4.73 -7.60 5.66
CA THR A 133 -5.39 -6.37 5.18
C THR A 133 -4.58 -5.66 4.09
N ASN A 134 -3.24 -5.63 4.21
CA ASN A 134 -2.37 -5.12 3.14
C ASN A 134 -2.52 -5.96 1.86
N LEU A 135 -2.56 -7.29 1.94
CA LEU A 135 -2.75 -8.14 0.75
C LEU A 135 -4.13 -7.95 0.10
N LEU A 136 -5.19 -7.79 0.91
CA LEU A 136 -6.55 -7.60 0.42
C LEU A 136 -6.72 -6.24 -0.27
N SER A 137 -6.21 -5.16 0.32
CA SER A 137 -6.32 -3.80 -0.25
C SER A 137 -5.61 -3.62 -1.58
N ILE A 138 -4.68 -4.53 -1.94
CA ILE A 138 -4.01 -4.53 -3.24
C ILE A 138 -4.98 -4.89 -4.37
N VAL A 139 -5.94 -5.77 -4.12
CA VAL A 139 -6.73 -6.44 -5.17
C VAL A 139 -8.24 -6.35 -4.98
N TYR A 140 -8.71 -5.85 -3.84
CA TYR A 140 -10.11 -5.66 -3.50
C TYR A 140 -10.36 -4.27 -2.92
N ASP A 141 -11.56 -3.75 -3.17
CA ASP A 141 -12.13 -2.57 -2.53
C ASP A 141 -13.23 -3.08 -1.57
N LEU A 142 -12.80 -3.54 -0.39
CA LEU A 142 -13.68 -4.15 0.61
C LEU A 142 -14.16 -3.10 1.59
N ASP A 143 -15.43 -3.20 2.00
CA ASP A 143 -15.88 -2.47 3.18
C ASP A 143 -15.30 -3.07 4.48
N ASP A 144 -15.47 -2.36 5.59
CA ASP A 144 -14.91 -2.79 6.89
C ASP A 144 -15.45 -4.16 7.33
N SER A 145 -16.70 -4.49 7.02
CA SER A 145 -17.31 -5.77 7.41
C SER A 145 -16.78 -6.93 6.57
N GLU A 146 -16.62 -6.72 5.27
CA GLU A 146 -16.01 -7.66 4.34
C GLU A 146 -14.54 -7.89 4.71
N LEU A 147 -13.80 -6.83 5.03
CA LEU A 147 -12.40 -6.91 5.46
C LEU A 147 -12.25 -7.73 6.75
N ILE A 148 -13.10 -7.48 7.76
CA ILE A 148 -13.11 -8.24 9.01
C ILE A 148 -13.40 -9.72 8.73
N SER A 149 -14.38 -10.02 7.87
CA SER A 149 -14.73 -11.38 7.49
C SER A 149 -13.55 -12.11 6.83
N GLU A 150 -12.91 -11.48 5.83
CA GLU A 150 -11.75 -12.05 5.12
C GLU A 150 -10.54 -12.27 6.04
N VAL A 151 -10.33 -11.39 7.03
CA VAL A 151 -9.28 -11.61 8.05
C VAL A 151 -9.61 -12.83 8.91
N MET A 152 -10.86 -12.96 9.36
CA MET A 152 -11.29 -14.07 10.22
C MET A 152 -11.33 -15.41 9.49
N GLU A 153 -11.56 -15.43 8.16
CA GLU A 153 -11.51 -16.67 7.37
C GLU A 153 -10.12 -17.31 7.36
N GLY A 154 -9.06 -16.50 7.41
CA GLY A 154 -7.68 -17.00 7.53
C GLY A 154 -7.17 -17.16 8.97
N ALA A 155 -7.98 -16.80 9.97
CA ALA A 155 -7.64 -16.91 11.39
C ALA A 155 -8.03 -18.29 11.96
N PRO A 156 -7.46 -18.71 13.11
CA PRO A 156 -7.93 -19.88 13.84
C PRO A 156 -9.41 -19.74 14.24
N PRO A 157 -10.26 -20.77 14.06
CA PRO A 157 -11.67 -20.71 14.44
C PRO A 157 -11.91 -20.32 15.90
N GLU A 158 -10.98 -20.67 16.79
CA GLU A 158 -11.00 -20.38 18.22
C GLU A 158 -10.99 -18.86 18.50
N TRP A 159 -10.47 -18.04 17.59
CA TRP A 159 -10.51 -16.58 17.76
C TRP A 159 -11.94 -16.04 17.81
N ALA A 160 -12.90 -16.71 17.18
CA ALA A 160 -14.30 -16.31 17.21
C ALA A 160 -14.93 -16.38 18.62
N THR A 161 -14.30 -17.08 19.57
CA THR A 161 -14.77 -17.10 20.97
C THR A 161 -14.39 -15.84 21.75
N ILE A 162 -13.40 -15.07 21.26
CA ILE A 162 -12.90 -13.84 21.89
C ILE A 162 -13.29 -12.61 21.06
N LEU A 163 -13.19 -12.72 19.73
CA LEU A 163 -13.47 -11.65 18.79
C LEU A 163 -14.93 -11.73 18.32
N THR A 164 -15.79 -10.96 18.95
CA THR A 164 -17.20 -10.84 18.54
C THR A 164 -17.30 -9.94 17.31
N THR A 165 -17.05 -10.48 16.12
CA THR A 165 -16.96 -9.71 14.86
C THR A 165 -18.18 -8.83 14.59
N GLN A 166 -19.38 -9.28 14.93
CA GLN A 166 -20.64 -8.53 14.80
C GLN A 166 -20.70 -7.25 15.65
N SER A 167 -19.85 -7.13 16.67
CA SER A 167 -19.78 -5.95 17.54
C SER A 167 -18.88 -4.84 17.00
N TYR A 168 -18.07 -5.11 15.98
CA TYR A 168 -17.14 -4.15 15.41
C TYR A 168 -17.77 -3.50 14.17
N THR A 169 -17.96 -2.18 14.23
CA THR A 169 -18.47 -1.40 13.09
C THR A 169 -17.35 -0.98 12.14
N THR A 170 -16.11 -0.91 12.64
CA THR A 170 -14.97 -0.50 11.82
C THR A 170 -13.79 -1.46 11.91
N ALA A 171 -13.00 -1.51 10.84
CA ALA A 171 -11.76 -2.28 10.79
C ALA A 171 -10.78 -1.86 11.90
N MET A 172 -10.78 -0.56 12.25
CA MET A 172 -9.97 -0.01 13.35
C MET A 172 -10.40 -0.54 14.72
N GLN A 173 -11.70 -0.67 15.00
CA GLN A 173 -12.20 -1.25 16.24
C GLN A 173 -11.78 -2.72 16.36
N PHE A 174 -11.90 -3.47 15.26
CA PHE A 174 -11.45 -4.85 15.21
C PHE A 174 -9.94 -4.99 15.43
N GLN A 175 -9.13 -4.14 14.80
CA GLN A 175 -7.68 -4.09 15.03
C GLN A 175 -7.33 -3.81 16.49
N GLN A 176 -8.03 -2.87 17.13
CA GLN A 176 -7.85 -2.56 18.55
C GLN A 176 -8.19 -3.78 19.44
N ALA A 177 -9.27 -4.50 19.12
CA ALA A 177 -9.66 -5.71 19.84
C ALA A 177 -8.60 -6.83 19.69
N ILE A 178 -8.08 -7.06 18.47
CA ILE A 178 -6.98 -7.99 18.23
C ILE A 178 -5.77 -7.63 19.10
N ARG A 179 -5.39 -6.34 19.12
CA ARG A 179 -4.24 -5.89 19.92
C ARG A 179 -4.49 -6.04 21.42
N TYR A 180 -5.69 -5.75 21.90
CA TYR A 180 -6.05 -5.90 23.31
C TYR A 180 -6.02 -7.37 23.76
N HIS A 181 -6.46 -8.29 22.91
CA HIS A 181 -6.52 -9.73 23.20
C HIS A 181 -5.31 -10.53 22.68
N GLU A 182 -4.25 -9.87 22.22
CA GLU A 182 -3.17 -10.51 21.43
C GLU A 182 -2.55 -11.72 22.13
N HIS A 183 -2.29 -11.62 23.44
CA HIS A 183 -1.72 -12.73 24.22
C HIS A 183 -2.65 -13.96 24.23
N THR A 184 -3.93 -13.76 24.54
CA THR A 184 -4.93 -14.83 24.57
C THR A 184 -5.13 -15.46 23.19
N LEU A 185 -5.15 -14.64 22.13
CA LEU A 185 -5.27 -15.11 20.75
C LEU A 185 -4.06 -15.95 20.30
N MET A 186 -2.85 -15.65 20.82
CA MET A 186 -1.66 -16.47 20.59
C MET A 186 -1.73 -17.83 21.27
N GLU A 187 -2.34 -17.94 22.45
CA GLU A 187 -2.49 -19.19 23.20
C GLU A 187 -3.53 -20.12 22.57
N LEU A 188 -4.60 -19.54 22.00
CA LEU A 188 -5.69 -20.28 21.34
C LEU A 188 -5.31 -20.78 19.93
N GLY A 189 -4.36 -20.13 19.26
CA GLY A 189 -4.00 -20.39 17.87
C GLY A 189 -2.80 -21.33 17.67
N ASN A 190 -2.54 -22.24 18.60
CA ASN A 190 -1.50 -23.27 18.52
C ASN A 190 -2.05 -24.64 18.13
#